data_AF-A0A1E7G071-F1
#
_entry.id   AF-A0A1E7G071-F1
#
_cell.length_a   1.000
_cell.length_b   1.000
_cell.length_c   1.000
_cell.angle_alpha   90.00
_cell.angle_beta   90.00
_cell.angle_gamma   90.00
#
_symmetry.space_group_name_H-M   'P 1'
#
loop_
_entity.id
_entity.type
_entity.pdbx_description
1 polymer ?
#
loop_
_entity_poly.entity_id
_entity_poly.type
_entity_poly.pdbx_seq_one_letter_code
_entity_poly.pdbx_strand_id
1 'polypeptide(L)' 'MTIWSGKIKIFELRENGDVLRECTYDTSNQPPFIEPQTWYKLSPLTEDLVFSIDLFCKKSDFLHQ' A
#
# COMPACT_ATOMS: atom_id res chain seq x y z
N MET A 1 4.28 -3.41 -2.04
CA MET A 1 3.90 -2.81 -3.34
C MET A 1 5.11 -2.07 -3.88
N THR A 2 5.16 -1.88 -5.19
CA THR A 2 6.31 -1.24 -5.85
C THR A 2 5.81 -0.21 -6.86
N ILE A 3 6.30 1.02 -6.76
CA ILE A 3 5.97 2.16 -7.63
C ILE A 3 7.02 2.26 -8.73
N TRP A 4 6.58 2.23 -9.98
CA TRP A 4 7.42 2.27 -11.17
C TRP A 4 7.42 3.65 -11.85
N SER A 5 6.33 4.41 -11.72
CA SER A 5 6.23 5.80 -12.18
C SER A 5 5.22 6.58 -11.34
N GLY A 6 5.35 7.91 -11.31
CA GLY A 6 4.43 8.81 -10.63
C GLY A 6 4.51 8.80 -9.09
N LYS A 7 3.48 9.36 -8.46
CA LYS A 7 3.35 9.51 -7.00
C LYS A 7 1.99 9.04 -6.50
N ILE A 8 1.98 8.44 -5.32
CA ILE A 8 0.76 7.93 -4.67
C ILE A 8 0.69 8.44 -3.23
N LYS A 9 -0.52 8.76 -2.78
CA LYS A 9 -0.83 8.99 -1.36
C LYS A 9 -1.51 7.75 -0.80
N ILE A 10 -1.02 7.28 0.34
CA ILE A 10 -1.61 6.19 1.11
C ILE A 10 -2.19 6.78 2.39
N PHE A 11 -3.47 6.50 2.62
CA PHE A 11 -4.20 6.83 3.84
C PHE A 11 -4.32 5.56 4.66
N GLU A 12 -3.75 5.55 5.86
CA GLU A 12 -4.02 4.53 6.87
C GLU A 12 -5.28 4.95 7.63
N LEU A 13 -6.22 4.02 7.76
CA LEU A 13 -7.56 4.30 8.26
C LEU A 13 -7.85 3.48 9.52
N ARG A 14 -8.77 3.99 10.33
CA ARG A 14 -9.53 3.15 11.25
C ARG A 14 -10.56 2.35 10.46
N GLU A 15 -11.09 1.29 11.08
CA GLU A 15 -12.16 0.46 10.50
C GLU A 15 -13.43 1.27 10.15
N ASN A 16 -13.72 2.33 10.90
CA ASN A 16 -14.85 3.25 10.62
C ASN A 16 -14.57 4.24 9.47
N GLY A 17 -13.38 4.21 8.87
CA GLY A 17 -12.97 5.09 7.77
C GLY A 17 -12.26 6.37 8.18
N ASP A 18 -12.08 6.65 9.48
CA ASP A 18 -11.34 7.82 9.94
C ASP A 18 -9.85 7.72 9.57
N VAL A 19 -9.27 8.81 9.07
CA VAL A 19 -7.84 8.85 8.71
C VAL A 19 -6.99 8.86 9.97
N LEU A 20 -6.10 7.87 10.11
CA LEU A 20 -5.07 7.80 11.14
C LEU A 20 -3.81 8.53 10.71
N ARG A 21 -3.39 8.29 9.47
CA ARG A 21 -2.13 8.80 8.93
C ARG A 21 -2.19 8.89 7.41
N GLU A 22 -1.48 9.87 6.86
CA GLU A 22 -1.26 10.01 5.42
C GLU A 22 0.23 9.98 5.12
N CYS A 23 0.63 9.24 4.08
CA CYS A 23 2.01 9.23 3.60
C CYS A 23 2.04 9.28 2.07
N THR A 24 3.02 9.99 1.52
CA THR A 24 3.26 10.07 0.08
C THR A 24 4.48 9.25 -0.28
N TYR A 25 4.35 8.46 -1.34
CA TYR A 25 5.41 7.59 -1.86
C TYR A 25 5.59 7.80 -3.37
N ASP A 26 6.77 7.46 -3.85
CA ASP A 26 7.17 7.57 -5.25
C ASP A 26 8.29 6.56 -5.58
N THR A 27 8.89 6.68 -6.77
CA THR A 27 9.93 5.77 -7.23
C THR A 27 11.19 5.78 -6.35
N SER A 28 11.47 6.90 -5.66
CA SER A 28 12.64 7.07 -4.79
C SER A 28 12.33 6.72 -3.33
N ASN A 29 11.08 6.92 -2.89
CA ASN A 29 10.60 6.57 -1.56
C ASN A 29 9.46 5.56 -1.66
N GLN A 30 9.81 4.28 -1.67
CA GLN A 30 8.85 3.18 -1.74
C GLN A 30 8.14 2.95 -0.39
N PRO A 31 6.87 2.56 -0.39
CA PRO A 31 6.16 2.25 0.84
C PRO A 31 6.70 0.95 1.48
N PRO A 32 6.66 0.84 2.82
CA PRO A 32 6.95 -0.40 3.51
C PRO A 32 5.87 -1.46 3.22
N PHE A 33 6.07 -2.67 3.75
CA PHE A 33 5.01 -3.67 3.80
C PHE A 33 3.81 -3.14 4.59
N ILE A 34 2.62 -3.42 4.07
CA ILE A 34 1.37 -3.15 4.77
C ILE A 34 1.00 -4.43 5.51
N GLU A 35 0.84 -4.34 6.83
CA GLU A 35 0.50 -5.48 7.67
C GLU A 35 -0.92 -5.98 7.36
N PRO A 36 -1.17 -7.31 7.46
CA PRO A 36 -2.51 -7.88 7.31
C PRO A 36 -3.53 -7.19 8.23
N GLN A 37 -4.77 -7.06 7.76
CA GLN A 37 -5.88 -6.42 8.48
C GLN A 37 -5.70 -4.92 8.78
N THR A 38 -4.78 -4.24 8.08
CA THR A 38 -4.72 -2.77 8.08
C THR A 38 -5.75 -2.20 7.11
N TRP A 39 -6.56 -1.24 7.55
CA TRP A 39 -7.45 -0.49 6.66
C TRP A 39 -6.67 0.63 5.97
N TYR A 40 -6.70 0.68 4.64
CA TYR A 40 -6.02 1.74 3.91
C TYR A 40 -6.74 2.10 2.60
N LYS A 41 -6.51 3.33 2.14
CA LYS A 41 -6.93 3.83 0.84
C LYS A 41 -5.74 4.36 0.06
N LEU A 42 -5.75 4.17 -1.25
CA LEU A 42 -4.75 4.69 -2.18
C LEU A 42 -5.36 5.83 -3.02
N SER A 43 -4.59 6.88 -3.28
CA SER A 43 -4.97 7.94 -4.21
C SER A 43 -3.78 8.30 -5.11
N PRO A 44 -3.96 8.33 -6.44
CA PRO A 44 -2.94 8.90 -7.32
C PRO A 44 -2.75 10.38 -6.99
N LEU A 45 -1.49 10.84 -7.04
CA LEU A 45 -1.14 12.26 -6.98
C LEU A 45 -0.64 12.79 -8.33
N THR A 46 -0.34 11.89 -9.26
CA THR A 46 0.07 12.22 -10.63
C THR A 46 -0.66 11.32 -11.62
N GLU A 47 -0.81 11.79 -12.86
CA GLU A 47 -1.52 11.08 -13.94
C GLU A 47 -0.72 9.87 -14.47
N ASP A 48 0.60 9.89 -14.30
CA ASP A 48 1.53 8.86 -14.78
C ASP A 48 1.77 7.73 -13.75
N LEU A 49 0.94 7.62 -12.70
CA LEU A 49 1.13 6.63 -11.66
C LEU A 49 1.05 5.20 -12.23
N VAL A 50 2.13 4.43 -12.06
CA VAL A 50 2.20 3.01 -12.37
C VAL A 50 2.81 2.27 -11.19
N PHE A 51 2.13 1.24 -10.68
CA PHE A 51 2.61 0.45 -9.54
C PHE A 51 2.09 -1.00 -9.60
N SER A 52 2.73 -1.89 -8.85
CA SER A 52 2.28 -3.28 -8.66
C SER A 52 2.07 -3.59 -7.18
N ILE A 53 1.17 -4.53 -6.91
CA ILE A 53 0.95 -5.09 -5.56
C ILE A 53 1.33 -6.56 -5.60
N ASP A 54 2.31 -6.91 -4.77
CA ASP A 54 2.70 -8.27 -4.49
C ASP A 54 2.13 -8.67 -3.13
N LEU A 55 1.41 -9.79 -3.08
CA LEU A 55 0.82 -10.32 -1.85
C LEU A 55 1.69 -11.44 -1.31
N PHE A 56 2.05 -11.34 -0.04
CA PHE A 56 2.91 -12.30 0.64
C PHE A 56 2.16 -12.92 1.81
N CYS A 57 2.51 -14.17 2.11
CA CYS A 57 2.08 -14.87 3.31
C CYS A 57 3.26 -15.63 3.90
N LYS A 58 3.11 -16.14 5.13
CA LYS A 58 4.11 -17.05 5.69
C LYS A 58 4.05 -18.36 4.94
N LYS A 59 5.20 -19.07 4.87
CA LYS A 59 5.26 -20.40 4.26
C LYS A 59 4.26 -21.38 4.88
N SER A 60 4.01 -21.28 6.18
CA SER A 60 2.97 -22.05 6.86
C SER A 60 1.61 -21.82 6.21
N ASP A 61 1.23 -20.57 5.99
CA ASP A 61 -0.12 -20.21 5.54
C ASP A 61 -0.35 -20.58 4.07
N PHE A 62 0.73 -20.65 3.27
CA PHE A 62 0.69 -21.09 1.88
C PHE A 62 0.42 -22.60 1.74
N LEU A 63 0.93 -23.42 2.66
CA LEU A 63 0.87 -24.89 2.58
C LEU A 63 -0.42 -25.49 3.20
N HIS A 64 -1.23 -24.69 3.88
CA HIS A 64 -2.52 -25.11 4.46
C HIS A 64 -3.72 -24.72 3.58
N GLN A 65 -3.50 -24.46 2.28
CA GLN A 65 -4.55 -24.21 1.29
C GLN A 65 -5.21 -25.49 0.79
#